data_AF-A0A7J7YCZ0-F1
#
_entry.id   AF-A0A7J7YCZ0-F1
#
_cell.length_a   1.000
_cell.length_b   1.000
_cell.length_c   1.000
_cell.angle_alpha   90.00
_cell.angle_beta   90.00
_cell.angle_gamma   90.00
#
_symmetry.space_group_name_H-M   'P 1'
#
loop_
_entity.id
_entity.type
_entity.pdbx_description
1 polymer ?
#
loop_
_entity_poly.entity_id
_entity_poly.type
_entity_poly.pdbx_seq_one_letter_code
_entity_poly.pdbx_strand_id
1 'polypeptide(L)'
;MRTRELYRESASFDSIYICPSTFASAQLATGATCCLVEAVLAGEVLNGVALVRPPGHHAEQDAACGFCFFNSVAVAARHAQAISGHPLRILIVDWDVHHGNGTQHIFEDDPSVLYISLHRYDYGTFFPMGDEGAPSQVGRAAGTGFTVNVAWNGPRMGDSEYLAAWHRLVLPIAYEFNPELVLVSAGFDAAWGDPLGGCHLSPEGYAHLTHLLMGLASGRIILILEGGYNLASISESMAACTRTLLGDPPPLLTLSRPPLLGALESITDTIQAHRRYWRSLRTTKIEDKEESFSSKSITKEAPQPANPGSAKKLTMLEESILDESLGKATSAASVQESTPAVVELTQDQPSEAATGEAMLDHTTSEAATLNQTTSEAATGGATLDQTTTEEAVGGAKLIQTPQASSTDNQTPPTSPVQGATSQISLSTLIGNLRTLELDDKAQEAPESEIPEEERLPEAAGGQDVDDSVPMQAFGDIDQAMFYAVTPLLWCPHLVAVHPIPEAGLDVTQPCQDCGALQENWVCLSCYEVYCSRYINAHMMQHHESSGHPLVLSYTDLSTWCYPCQAYVHHQTLLDVKNVAHQNKFGEDMPHSH
;
A
#
# COMPACT_ATOMS: atom_id res chain seq x y z
N MET A 1 -1.23 -22.86 24.36
CA MET A 1 -0.64 -21.89 25.30
C MET A 1 -1.76 -21.05 25.90
N ARG A 2 -1.62 -20.61 27.16
CA ARG A 2 -2.51 -19.64 27.82
C ARG A 2 -2.12 -18.22 27.40
N THR A 3 -3.02 -17.24 27.52
CA THR A 3 -2.77 -15.84 27.10
C THR A 3 -1.50 -15.23 27.71
N ARG A 4 -1.20 -15.53 28.98
CA ARG A 4 0.03 -15.08 29.66
C ARG A 4 1.32 -15.72 29.12
N GLU A 5 1.24 -16.90 28.52
CA GLU A 5 2.36 -17.53 27.82
C GLU A 5 2.56 -16.85 26.46
N LEU A 6 1.48 -16.65 25.70
CA LEU A 6 1.51 -15.98 24.39
C LEU A 6 2.09 -14.56 24.46
N TYR A 7 1.71 -13.77 25.47
CA TYR A 7 2.26 -12.43 25.72
C TYR A 7 3.76 -12.44 26.07
N ARG A 8 4.25 -13.48 26.75
CA ARG A 8 5.68 -13.65 27.04
C ARG A 8 6.47 -14.07 25.80
N GLU A 9 5.88 -14.95 24.99
CA GLU A 9 6.45 -15.39 23.73
C GLU A 9 6.58 -14.22 22.75
N SER A 10 5.53 -13.39 22.61
CA SER A 10 5.53 -12.25 21.71
C SER A 10 6.57 -11.19 22.06
N ALA A 11 6.90 -11.03 23.35
CA ALA A 11 7.96 -10.14 23.83
C ALA A 11 9.39 -10.60 23.50
N SER A 12 9.55 -11.76 22.86
CA SER A 12 10.85 -12.26 22.35
C SER A 12 11.15 -11.79 20.92
N PHE A 13 10.23 -11.06 20.28
CA PHE A 13 10.30 -10.61 18.89
C PHE A 13 10.01 -9.11 18.79
N ASP A 14 10.52 -8.43 17.76
CA ASP A 14 10.23 -7.00 17.55
C ASP A 14 8.81 -6.82 16.97
N SER A 15 8.01 -5.99 17.63
CA SER A 15 6.71 -5.52 17.13
C SER A 15 5.74 -6.66 16.77
N ILE A 16 5.64 -7.66 17.64
CA ILE A 16 4.81 -8.86 17.49
C ILE A 16 3.78 -8.97 18.65
N TYR A 17 2.58 -9.45 18.33
CA TYR A 17 1.56 -9.89 19.29
C TYR A 17 1.01 -11.25 18.85
N ILE A 18 0.70 -12.13 19.80
CA ILE A 18 0.28 -13.51 19.51
C ILE A 18 -1.04 -13.82 20.24
N CYS A 19 -2.02 -14.34 19.52
CA CYS A 19 -3.26 -14.90 20.04
C CYS A 19 -3.40 -16.39 19.66
N PRO A 20 -4.36 -17.15 20.24
CA PRO A 20 -4.48 -18.60 19.99
C PRO A 20 -4.63 -18.99 18.52
N SER A 21 -5.22 -18.13 17.68
CA SER A 21 -5.42 -18.36 16.25
C SER A 21 -4.27 -17.90 15.36
N THR A 22 -3.28 -17.13 15.86
CA THR A 22 -2.18 -16.54 15.07
C THR A 22 -1.50 -17.54 14.14
N PHE A 23 -1.13 -18.72 14.64
CA PHE A 23 -0.46 -19.74 13.84
C PHE A 23 -1.33 -20.25 12.68
N ALA A 24 -2.61 -20.54 12.96
CA ALA A 24 -3.55 -20.97 11.93
C ALA A 24 -3.81 -19.86 10.90
N SER A 25 -3.97 -18.60 11.34
CA SER A 25 -4.09 -17.45 10.45
C SER A 25 -2.87 -17.26 9.56
N ALA A 26 -1.64 -17.42 10.08
CA ALA A 26 -0.42 -17.34 9.29
C ALA A 26 -0.33 -18.47 8.26
N GLN A 27 -0.67 -19.71 8.63
CA GLN A 27 -0.77 -20.83 7.69
C GLN A 27 -1.80 -20.58 6.58
N LEU A 28 -2.94 -19.99 6.91
CA LEU A 28 -4.00 -19.66 5.95
C LEU A 28 -3.58 -18.51 5.01
N ALA A 29 -2.90 -17.48 5.52
CA ALA A 29 -2.38 -16.36 4.72
C ALA A 29 -1.37 -16.86 3.67
N THR A 30 -0.38 -17.64 4.10
CA THR A 30 0.61 -18.24 3.20
C THR A 30 -0.02 -19.25 2.25
N GLY A 31 -0.92 -20.11 2.74
CA GLY A 31 -1.62 -21.12 1.95
C GLY A 31 -2.50 -20.54 0.84
N ALA A 32 -3.34 -19.54 1.15
CA ALA A 32 -4.17 -18.86 0.16
C ALA A 32 -3.34 -18.19 -0.94
N THR A 33 -2.19 -17.62 -0.56
CA THR A 33 -1.23 -17.04 -1.51
C THR A 33 -0.63 -18.12 -2.44
N CYS A 34 -0.32 -19.31 -1.92
CA CYS A 34 0.16 -20.44 -2.72
C CYS A 34 -0.91 -20.97 -3.68
N CYS A 35 -2.17 -21.09 -3.26
CA CYS A 35 -3.28 -21.48 -4.14
C CYS A 35 -3.49 -20.50 -5.30
N LEU A 36 -3.30 -19.20 -5.06
CA LEU A 36 -3.40 -18.18 -6.11
C LEU A 36 -2.21 -18.24 -7.09
N VAL A 37 -1.01 -18.56 -6.61
CA VAL A 37 0.15 -18.90 -7.46
C VAL A 37 -0.15 -20.10 -8.35
N GLU A 38 -0.74 -21.17 -7.81
CA GLU A 38 -1.12 -22.35 -8.58
C GLU A 38 -2.12 -22.01 -9.70
N ALA A 39 -3.20 -21.29 -9.40
CA ALA A 39 -4.22 -20.90 -10.38
C ALA A 39 -3.66 -19.99 -11.50
N VAL A 40 -2.76 -19.05 -11.17
CA VAL A 40 -2.11 -18.15 -12.14
C VAL A 40 -1.09 -18.89 -13.02
N LEU A 41 -0.35 -19.86 -12.49
CA LEU A 41 0.62 -20.65 -13.26
C LEU A 41 -0.01 -21.79 -14.06
N ALA A 42 -1.15 -22.33 -13.61
CA ALA A 42 -1.99 -23.23 -14.39
C ALA A 42 -2.74 -22.50 -15.54
N GLY A 43 -2.88 -21.17 -15.44
CA GLY A 43 -3.61 -20.35 -16.41
C GLY A 43 -5.13 -20.40 -16.24
N GLU A 44 -5.61 -20.78 -15.06
CA GLU A 44 -7.04 -20.77 -14.70
C GLU A 44 -7.56 -19.34 -14.48
N VAL A 45 -6.68 -18.47 -13.98
CA VAL A 45 -6.86 -17.01 -13.93
C VAL A 45 -5.62 -16.31 -14.48
N LEU A 46 -5.78 -15.09 -15.00
CA LEU A 46 -4.66 -14.30 -15.53
C LEU A 46 -3.80 -13.70 -14.40
N ASN A 47 -4.47 -13.19 -13.36
CA ASN A 47 -3.91 -12.43 -12.25
C ASN A 47 -4.83 -12.59 -11.03
N GLY A 48 -4.49 -11.97 -9.90
CA GLY A 48 -5.42 -11.90 -8.77
C GLY A 48 -4.88 -11.15 -7.55
N VAL A 49 -5.66 -11.25 -6.47
CA VAL A 49 -5.38 -10.58 -5.19
C VAL A 49 -5.61 -11.55 -4.01
N ALA A 50 -4.66 -11.57 -3.08
CA ALA A 50 -4.73 -12.31 -1.83
C ALA A 50 -4.97 -11.33 -0.67
N LEU A 51 -6.23 -11.25 -0.21
CA LEU A 51 -6.64 -10.47 0.97
C LEU A 51 -6.37 -11.29 2.23
N VAL A 52 -5.14 -11.20 2.75
CA VAL A 52 -4.63 -12.07 3.81
C VAL A 52 -4.18 -11.29 5.06
N ARG A 53 -4.16 -11.97 6.21
CA ARG A 53 -3.50 -11.49 7.45
C ARG A 53 -3.16 -12.69 8.36
N PRO A 54 -2.10 -12.65 9.18
CA PRO A 54 -1.10 -11.58 9.32
C PRO A 54 -0.26 -11.35 8.04
N PRO A 55 0.44 -10.21 7.93
CA PRO A 55 1.41 -9.93 6.88
C PRO A 55 2.62 -10.90 6.95
N GLY A 56 3.53 -10.79 5.98
CA GLY A 56 4.69 -11.65 5.83
C GLY A 56 6.04 -10.97 5.53
N HIS A 57 6.09 -9.79 4.91
CA HIS A 57 7.33 -9.30 4.28
C HIS A 57 8.51 -9.01 5.26
N HIS A 58 8.23 -8.75 6.55
CA HIS A 58 9.23 -8.61 7.62
C HIS A 58 9.69 -9.94 8.25
N ALA A 59 8.98 -11.06 8.03
CA ALA A 59 9.32 -12.33 8.66
C ALA A 59 10.60 -12.93 8.04
N GLU A 60 11.54 -13.27 8.92
CA GLU A 60 12.84 -13.83 8.59
C GLU A 60 12.78 -15.36 8.41
N GLN A 61 13.93 -15.98 8.10
CA GLN A 61 14.03 -17.44 8.03
C GLN A 61 13.78 -18.13 9.39
N ASP A 62 14.14 -17.48 10.50
CA ASP A 62 14.09 -18.05 11.85
C ASP A 62 13.43 -17.14 12.92
N ALA A 63 12.90 -15.96 12.54
CA ALA A 63 12.26 -15.03 13.47
C ALA A 63 10.99 -14.35 12.90
N ALA A 64 10.00 -14.14 13.76
CA ALA A 64 8.88 -13.24 13.52
C ALA A 64 9.29 -11.78 13.80
N CYS A 65 8.75 -10.83 13.05
CA CYS A 65 9.07 -9.40 13.17
C CYS A 65 7.96 -8.55 12.54
N GLY A 66 7.67 -7.35 13.07
CA GLY A 66 6.82 -6.36 12.38
C GLY A 66 5.45 -6.91 11.99
N PHE A 67 4.71 -7.47 12.95
CA PHE A 67 3.44 -8.21 12.76
C PHE A 67 3.50 -9.48 11.88
N CYS A 68 4.63 -9.78 11.25
CA CYS A 68 4.80 -10.88 10.30
C CYS A 68 5.29 -12.17 10.98
N PHE A 69 4.73 -13.31 10.56
CA PHE A 69 5.06 -14.63 11.12
C PHE A 69 5.64 -15.62 10.11
N PHE A 70 5.07 -15.67 8.90
CA PHE A 70 5.60 -16.42 7.77
C PHE A 70 5.63 -15.47 6.57
N ASN A 71 6.74 -15.45 5.84
CA ASN A 71 6.87 -14.59 4.67
C ASN A 71 6.07 -15.16 3.49
N SER A 72 4.77 -14.83 3.44
CA SER A 72 3.82 -15.36 2.48
C SER A 72 4.24 -15.11 1.04
N VAL A 73 4.83 -13.95 0.74
CA VAL A 73 5.36 -13.60 -0.59
C VAL A 73 6.57 -14.47 -0.95
N ALA A 74 7.53 -14.64 -0.04
CA ALA A 74 8.71 -15.45 -0.28
C ALA A 74 8.39 -16.95 -0.39
N VAL A 75 7.48 -17.47 0.45
CA VAL A 75 7.00 -18.85 0.34
C VAL A 75 6.24 -19.06 -0.97
N ALA A 76 5.40 -18.13 -1.38
CA ALA A 76 4.71 -18.18 -2.67
C ALA A 76 5.68 -18.17 -3.88
N ALA A 77 6.76 -17.39 -3.81
CA ALA A 77 7.82 -17.41 -4.82
C ALA A 77 8.58 -18.76 -4.86
N ARG A 78 8.91 -19.33 -3.70
CA ARG A 78 9.55 -20.66 -3.63
C ARG A 78 8.60 -21.78 -4.09
N HIS A 79 7.31 -21.68 -3.79
CA HIS A 79 6.27 -22.59 -4.26
C HIS A 79 6.13 -22.54 -5.79
N ALA A 80 6.04 -21.34 -6.37
CA ALA A 80 6.01 -21.11 -7.82
C ALA A 80 7.18 -21.80 -8.54
N GLN A 81 8.41 -21.67 -8.01
CA GLN A 81 9.60 -22.35 -8.55
C GLN A 81 9.51 -23.88 -8.41
N ALA A 82 9.05 -24.38 -7.26
CA ALA A 82 8.90 -25.81 -7.00
C ALA A 82 7.89 -26.48 -7.95
N ILE A 83 6.72 -25.88 -8.17
CA ILE A 83 5.68 -26.45 -9.06
C ILE A 83 6.00 -26.26 -10.54
N SER A 84 6.77 -25.23 -10.91
CA SER A 84 7.26 -25.03 -12.29
C SER A 84 8.38 -26.02 -12.69
N GLY A 85 9.09 -26.58 -11.72
CA GLY A 85 10.18 -27.54 -11.96
C GLY A 85 11.44 -26.95 -12.62
N HIS A 86 11.54 -25.62 -12.68
CA HIS A 86 12.69 -24.87 -13.21
C HIS A 86 12.87 -23.56 -12.42
N PRO A 87 14.05 -22.90 -12.48
CA PRO A 87 14.24 -21.58 -11.86
C PRO A 87 13.42 -20.52 -12.62
N LEU A 88 12.13 -20.43 -12.28
CA LEU A 88 11.20 -19.40 -12.71
C LEU A 88 11.75 -18.04 -12.29
N ARG A 89 11.82 -17.08 -13.21
CA ARG A 89 12.23 -15.69 -12.89
C ARG A 89 11.05 -14.97 -12.25
N ILE A 90 11.17 -14.66 -10.97
CA ILE A 90 10.11 -13.99 -10.20
C ILE A 90 10.55 -12.57 -9.88
N LEU A 91 9.69 -11.61 -10.21
CA LEU A 91 9.82 -10.24 -9.71
C LEU A 91 8.94 -10.12 -8.47
N ILE A 92 9.52 -9.66 -7.36
CA ILE A 92 8.80 -9.19 -6.19
C ILE A 92 8.93 -7.66 -6.18
N VAL A 93 7.81 -6.95 -6.28
CA VAL A 93 7.75 -5.50 -6.04
C VAL A 93 7.14 -5.28 -4.66
N ASP A 94 7.84 -4.56 -3.81
CA ASP A 94 7.38 -4.20 -2.47
C ASP A 94 7.13 -2.69 -2.42
N TRP A 95 5.86 -2.31 -2.27
CA TRP A 95 5.42 -0.92 -2.18
C TRP A 95 4.87 -0.55 -0.80
N ASP A 96 4.97 -1.48 0.18
CA ASP A 96 4.75 -1.17 1.58
C ASP A 96 5.70 -0.03 2.01
N VAL A 97 5.26 0.81 2.95
CA VAL A 97 6.08 1.94 3.40
C VAL A 97 7.28 1.49 4.24
N HIS A 98 7.32 0.23 4.69
CA HIS A 98 8.42 -0.38 5.42
C HIS A 98 9.28 -1.28 4.51
N HIS A 99 10.57 -1.43 4.84
CA HIS A 99 11.44 -2.35 4.13
C HIS A 99 11.16 -3.79 4.55
N GLY A 100 10.77 -4.65 3.60
CA GLY A 100 10.58 -6.09 3.81
C GLY A 100 11.90 -6.84 3.97
N ASN A 101 12.61 -6.60 5.08
CA ASN A 101 13.91 -7.18 5.43
C ASN A 101 13.98 -8.70 5.21
N GLY A 102 13.01 -9.46 5.72
CA GLY A 102 13.00 -10.92 5.56
C GLY A 102 12.85 -11.34 4.09
N THR A 103 12.10 -10.58 3.29
CA THR A 103 12.00 -10.81 1.84
C THR A 103 13.33 -10.56 1.15
N GLN A 104 14.06 -9.50 1.54
CA GLN A 104 15.42 -9.26 1.07
C GLN A 104 16.36 -10.42 1.44
N HIS A 105 16.37 -10.87 2.70
CA HIS A 105 17.31 -11.89 3.19
C HIS A 105 17.08 -13.28 2.59
N ILE A 106 15.82 -13.67 2.34
CA ILE A 106 15.47 -14.98 1.73
C ILE A 106 15.90 -15.10 0.25
N PHE A 107 16.15 -13.98 -0.42
CA PHE A 107 16.56 -13.93 -1.84
C PHE A 107 17.92 -13.23 -2.08
N GLU A 108 18.64 -12.81 -1.05
CA GLU A 108 19.81 -11.92 -1.20
C GLU A 108 20.92 -12.52 -2.10
N ASP A 109 21.09 -13.84 -2.13
CA ASP A 109 22.05 -14.54 -2.99
C ASP A 109 21.47 -15.17 -4.27
N ASP A 110 20.18 -14.96 -4.57
CA ASP A 110 19.45 -15.70 -5.60
C ASP A 110 19.08 -14.86 -6.85
N PRO A 111 19.79 -15.02 -7.98
CA PRO A 111 19.49 -14.27 -9.22
C PRO A 111 18.23 -14.76 -9.96
N SER A 112 17.51 -15.76 -9.45
CA SER A 112 16.19 -16.17 -9.99
C SER A 112 15.04 -15.34 -9.43
N VAL A 113 15.25 -14.58 -8.35
CA VAL A 113 14.26 -13.69 -7.76
C VAL A 113 14.82 -12.27 -7.69
N LEU A 114 14.11 -11.32 -8.31
CA LEU A 114 14.41 -9.89 -8.27
C LEU A 114 13.50 -9.25 -7.23
N TYR A 115 14.06 -8.71 -6.15
CA TYR A 115 13.33 -7.94 -5.13
C TYR A 115 13.57 -6.43 -5.36
N ILE A 116 12.48 -5.67 -5.48
CA ILE A 116 12.52 -4.20 -5.60
C ILE A 116 11.61 -3.60 -4.52
N SER A 117 12.15 -2.82 -3.59
CA SER A 117 11.40 -2.20 -2.48
C SER A 117 11.43 -0.68 -2.53
N LEU A 118 10.31 -0.02 -2.22
CA LEU A 118 10.16 1.44 -2.23
C LEU A 118 9.63 1.97 -0.89
N HIS A 119 10.45 1.88 0.14
CA HIS A 119 10.09 2.14 1.54
C HIS A 119 10.59 3.49 2.07
N ARG A 120 9.97 3.97 3.15
CA ARG A 120 10.51 5.07 3.96
C ARG A 120 11.69 4.56 4.78
N TYR A 121 12.77 5.33 4.78
CA TYR A 121 14.07 4.95 5.36
C TYR A 121 14.55 5.95 6.40
N ASP A 122 14.33 7.25 6.14
CA ASP A 122 14.76 8.37 7.01
C ASP A 122 16.21 8.18 7.54
N TYR A 123 17.15 7.88 6.63
CA TYR A 123 18.56 7.56 6.92
C TYR A 123 18.77 6.41 7.93
N GLY A 124 17.95 5.35 7.84
CA GLY A 124 18.03 4.16 8.69
C GLY A 124 17.33 4.33 10.05
N THR A 125 16.48 5.35 10.20
CA THR A 125 15.75 5.64 11.46
C THR A 125 14.26 5.32 11.40
N PHE A 126 13.72 4.95 10.23
CA PHE A 126 12.37 4.39 10.09
C PHE A 126 12.40 2.85 10.15
N PHE A 127 11.33 2.22 10.65
CA PHE A 127 11.26 0.76 10.85
C PHE A 127 11.46 -0.01 9.52
N PRO A 128 12.26 -1.11 9.49
CA PRO A 128 12.86 -1.86 10.60
C PRO A 128 14.16 -1.26 11.20
N MET A 129 14.60 -0.09 10.73
CA MET A 129 15.84 0.63 11.11
C MET A 129 17.13 -0.06 10.64
N GLY A 130 18.24 0.68 10.69
CA GLY A 130 19.56 0.22 10.27
C GLY A 130 19.83 0.37 8.75
N ASP A 131 20.98 -0.13 8.31
CA ASP A 131 21.50 0.09 6.95
C ASP A 131 20.99 -0.92 5.89
N GLU A 132 20.10 -1.84 6.26
CA GLU A 132 19.68 -2.95 5.38
C GLU A 132 18.68 -2.52 4.29
N GLY A 133 17.94 -1.43 4.52
CA GLY A 133 17.15 -0.74 3.49
C GLY A 133 17.96 0.21 2.60
N ALA A 134 19.25 0.41 2.82
CA ALA A 134 20.02 1.40 2.07
C ALA A 134 20.12 1.07 0.56
N PRO A 135 20.14 2.05 -0.37
CA PRO A 135 20.34 1.82 -1.80
C PRO A 135 21.72 1.23 -2.18
N SER A 136 22.63 1.13 -1.22
CA SER A 136 23.90 0.43 -1.33
C SER A 136 23.79 -1.09 -1.17
N GLN A 137 22.70 -1.59 -0.57
CA GLN A 137 22.41 -3.02 -0.49
C GLN A 137 21.84 -3.48 -1.84
N VAL A 138 22.65 -4.27 -2.55
CA VAL A 138 22.39 -4.67 -3.94
C VAL A 138 22.29 -6.18 -4.12
N GLY A 139 22.23 -6.94 -3.02
CA GLY A 139 22.31 -8.40 -3.03
C GLY A 139 23.74 -8.93 -3.01
N ARG A 140 23.92 -10.18 -2.56
CA ARG A 140 25.21 -10.83 -2.32
C ARG A 140 25.47 -11.98 -3.31
N ALA A 141 26.70 -12.49 -3.34
CA ALA A 141 27.11 -13.67 -4.13
C ALA A 141 26.61 -13.68 -5.59
N ALA A 142 25.63 -14.52 -5.94
CA ALA A 142 25.06 -14.60 -7.29
C ALA A 142 23.87 -13.64 -7.49
N GLY A 143 23.15 -13.30 -6.42
CA GLY A 143 22.07 -12.30 -6.37
C GLY A 143 22.56 -10.84 -6.38
N THR A 144 23.87 -10.58 -6.44
CA THR A 144 24.40 -9.22 -6.57
C THR A 144 23.94 -8.54 -7.87
N GLY A 145 23.01 -7.60 -7.71
CA GLY A 145 22.27 -6.86 -8.73
C GLY A 145 20.75 -6.96 -8.58
N PHE A 146 20.25 -7.97 -7.85
CA PHE A 146 18.85 -8.42 -7.82
C PHE A 146 18.07 -8.03 -6.55
N THR A 147 18.71 -7.36 -5.59
CA THR A 147 18.04 -6.58 -4.52
C THR A 147 18.10 -5.11 -4.90
N VAL A 148 16.98 -4.38 -4.93
CA VAL A 148 16.93 -2.97 -5.35
C VAL A 148 16.12 -2.14 -4.35
N ASN A 149 16.79 -1.36 -3.50
CA ASN A 149 16.14 -0.55 -2.47
C ASN A 149 16.05 0.93 -2.88
N VAL A 150 14.81 1.46 -2.97
CA VAL A 150 14.50 2.88 -3.23
C VAL A 150 14.17 3.57 -1.92
N ALA A 151 15.19 3.81 -1.11
CA ALA A 151 15.07 4.33 0.25
C ALA A 151 14.61 5.80 0.31
N TRP A 152 13.37 6.07 0.70
CA TRP A 152 12.85 7.43 0.83
C TRP A 152 13.35 8.11 2.11
N ASN A 153 14.15 9.16 1.94
CA ASN A 153 14.67 9.99 3.03
C ASN A 153 13.73 11.18 3.34
N GLY A 154 12.55 10.85 3.87
CA GLY A 154 11.56 11.80 4.35
C GLY A 154 10.10 11.37 4.10
N PRO A 155 9.14 11.85 4.90
CA PRO A 155 7.72 11.57 4.72
C PRO A 155 7.09 12.38 3.57
N ARG A 156 5.81 12.08 3.26
CA ARG A 156 4.96 12.74 2.24
C ARG A 156 5.33 12.46 0.78
N MET A 157 6.05 11.37 0.53
CA MET A 157 6.18 10.80 -0.82
C MET A 157 4.80 10.31 -1.29
N GLY A 158 4.46 10.54 -2.56
CA GLY A 158 3.19 10.11 -3.15
C GLY A 158 3.31 9.92 -4.66
N ASP A 159 2.20 10.07 -5.38
CA ASP A 159 2.04 9.70 -6.80
C ASP A 159 3.20 10.14 -7.71
N SER A 160 3.69 11.37 -7.55
CA SER A 160 4.80 11.92 -8.33
C SER A 160 6.16 11.25 -8.04
N GLU A 161 6.40 10.79 -6.81
CA GLU A 161 7.63 10.08 -6.43
C GLU A 161 7.59 8.63 -6.87
N TYR A 162 6.48 7.93 -6.58
CA TYR A 162 6.31 6.53 -6.94
C TYR A 162 6.32 6.34 -8.46
N LEU A 163 5.65 7.19 -9.24
CA LEU A 163 5.77 7.16 -10.71
C LEU A 163 7.16 7.53 -11.23
N ALA A 164 7.87 8.46 -10.57
CA ALA A 164 9.25 8.77 -10.93
C ALA A 164 10.18 7.57 -10.70
N ALA A 165 9.99 6.80 -9.63
CA ALA A 165 10.70 5.53 -9.41
C ALA A 165 10.26 4.43 -10.39
N TRP A 166 8.96 4.28 -10.66
CA TRP A 166 8.45 3.30 -11.63
C TRP A 166 9.09 3.48 -13.01
N HIS A 167 9.07 4.71 -13.55
CA HIS A 167 9.60 4.98 -14.88
C HIS A 167 11.14 5.03 -14.97
N ARG A 168 11.86 5.22 -13.85
CA ARG A 168 13.34 5.36 -13.84
C ARG A 168 14.09 4.18 -13.27
N LEU A 169 13.44 3.32 -12.48
CA LEU A 169 14.03 2.16 -11.80
C LEU A 169 13.18 0.91 -12.02
N VAL A 170 11.96 0.84 -11.46
CA VAL A 170 11.19 -0.41 -11.37
C VAL A 170 10.93 -1.03 -12.74
N LEU A 171 10.34 -0.27 -13.68
CA LEU A 171 10.02 -0.77 -15.02
C LEU A 171 11.29 -1.01 -15.85
N PRO A 172 12.28 -0.08 -15.95
CA PRO A 172 13.53 -0.33 -16.67
C PRO A 172 14.28 -1.60 -16.23
N ILE A 173 14.31 -1.90 -14.94
CA ILE A 173 14.91 -3.10 -14.38
C ILE A 173 14.03 -4.33 -14.69
N ALA A 174 12.73 -4.27 -14.41
CA ALA A 174 11.80 -5.38 -14.61
C ALA A 174 11.70 -5.84 -16.07
N TYR A 175 11.67 -4.92 -17.04
CA TYR A 175 11.67 -5.27 -18.47
C TYR A 175 13.03 -5.84 -18.94
N GLU A 176 14.15 -5.51 -18.27
CA GLU A 176 15.46 -6.12 -18.56
C GLU A 176 15.61 -7.52 -17.92
N PHE A 177 15.02 -7.73 -16.73
CA PHE A 177 14.94 -9.03 -16.06
C PHE A 177 13.97 -10.01 -16.74
N ASN A 178 12.90 -9.48 -17.36
CA ASN A 178 11.86 -10.23 -18.06
C ASN A 178 11.27 -11.36 -17.18
N PRO A 179 10.54 -11.02 -16.10
CA PRO A 179 9.97 -12.00 -15.17
C PRO A 179 8.89 -12.87 -15.82
N GLU A 180 8.74 -14.07 -15.28
CA GLU A 180 7.72 -15.06 -15.66
C GLU A 180 6.52 -15.07 -14.68
N LEU A 181 6.68 -14.48 -13.51
CA LEU A 181 5.64 -14.18 -12.52
C LEU A 181 6.00 -12.86 -11.82
N VAL A 182 5.02 -12.01 -11.56
CA VAL A 182 5.17 -10.85 -10.66
C VAL A 182 4.35 -11.08 -9.40
N LEU A 183 5.00 -11.00 -8.24
CA LEU A 183 4.34 -10.87 -6.95
C LEU A 183 4.48 -9.41 -6.49
N VAL A 184 3.46 -8.90 -5.82
CA VAL A 184 3.49 -7.57 -5.19
C VAL A 184 3.22 -7.74 -3.70
N SER A 185 4.22 -7.39 -2.87
CA SER A 185 4.03 -7.14 -1.44
C SER A 185 3.22 -5.85 -1.33
N ALA A 186 1.91 -6.00 -1.23
CA ALA A 186 0.92 -4.95 -1.44
C ALA A 186 0.49 -4.35 -0.10
N GLY A 187 1.42 -3.68 0.56
CA GLY A 187 1.13 -2.80 1.69
C GLY A 187 0.37 -1.55 1.22
N PHE A 188 -0.49 -0.99 2.07
CA PHE A 188 -1.24 0.23 1.77
C PHE A 188 -1.04 1.33 2.82
N ASP A 189 0.02 1.23 3.63
CA ASP A 189 0.46 2.25 4.59
C ASP A 189 1.30 3.37 3.97
N ALA A 190 1.78 3.20 2.74
CA ALA A 190 2.25 4.32 1.91
C ALA A 190 1.11 5.27 1.49
N ALA A 191 -0.15 4.91 1.74
CA ALA A 191 -1.32 5.68 1.32
C ALA A 191 -1.53 6.97 2.12
N TRP A 192 -2.18 7.96 1.48
CA TRP A 192 -2.62 9.16 2.18
C TRP A 192 -3.54 8.81 3.36
N GLY A 193 -3.25 9.42 4.52
CA GLY A 193 -4.03 9.24 5.75
C GLY A 193 -3.63 8.03 6.60
N ASP A 194 -2.62 7.24 6.22
CA ASP A 194 -2.12 6.16 7.07
C ASP A 194 -1.38 6.69 8.32
N PRO A 195 -1.64 6.14 9.52
CA PRO A 195 -1.04 6.62 10.77
C PRO A 195 0.44 6.23 10.96
N LEU A 196 0.97 5.22 10.27
CA LEU A 196 2.35 4.76 10.45
C LEU A 196 3.28 5.29 9.35
N GLY A 197 2.90 5.14 8.08
CA GLY A 197 3.77 5.48 6.95
C GLY A 197 4.06 6.97 6.80
N GLY A 198 3.05 7.83 6.96
CA GLY A 198 3.17 9.28 6.74
C GLY A 198 3.47 9.67 5.28
N CYS A 199 3.17 8.78 4.33
CA CYS A 199 3.21 9.04 2.89
C CYS A 199 1.83 9.48 2.37
N HIS A 200 1.77 9.86 1.09
CA HIS A 200 0.61 10.46 0.43
C HIS A 200 0.34 9.81 -0.94
N LEU A 201 0.51 8.49 -1.08
CA LEU A 201 0.13 7.77 -2.30
C LEU A 201 -1.40 7.67 -2.38
N SER A 202 -2.00 8.00 -3.52
CA SER A 202 -3.46 7.93 -3.72
C SER A 202 -3.92 6.54 -4.17
N PRO A 203 -5.19 6.16 -3.96
CA PRO A 203 -5.79 4.97 -4.57
C PRO A 203 -5.62 4.94 -6.10
N GLU A 204 -5.75 6.10 -6.75
CA GLU A 204 -5.46 6.30 -8.16
C GLU A 204 -3.98 6.04 -8.48
N GLY A 205 -3.06 6.47 -7.61
CA GLY A 205 -1.64 6.15 -7.67
C GLY A 205 -1.40 4.65 -7.71
N TYR A 206 -1.91 3.89 -6.72
CA TYR A 206 -1.77 2.42 -6.69
C TYR A 206 -2.37 1.72 -7.92
N ALA A 207 -3.50 2.21 -8.45
CA ALA A 207 -4.06 1.73 -9.72
C ALA A 207 -3.08 1.93 -10.90
N HIS A 208 -2.41 3.08 -10.99
CA HIS A 208 -1.38 3.31 -12.01
C HIS A 208 -0.13 2.44 -11.80
N LEU A 209 0.31 2.25 -10.54
CA LEU A 209 1.44 1.34 -10.24
C LEU A 209 1.13 -0.10 -10.68
N THR A 210 -0.09 -0.57 -10.37
CA THR A 210 -0.62 -1.88 -10.81
C THR A 210 -0.65 -1.99 -12.33
N HIS A 211 -1.27 -1.01 -13.01
CA HIS A 211 -1.44 -1.01 -14.47
C HIS A 211 -0.09 -1.07 -15.20
N LEU A 212 0.90 -0.31 -14.72
CA LEU A 212 2.23 -0.27 -15.33
C LEU A 212 2.99 -1.59 -15.17
N LEU A 213 2.73 -2.37 -14.12
CA LEU A 213 3.29 -3.72 -13.98
C LEU A 213 2.63 -4.73 -14.93
N MET A 214 1.34 -4.59 -15.28
CA MET A 214 0.58 -5.57 -16.09
C MET A 214 1.14 -5.87 -17.49
N GLY A 215 2.07 -5.07 -18.00
CA GLY A 215 2.83 -5.40 -19.23
C GLY A 215 3.93 -6.45 -19.04
N LEU A 216 4.29 -6.78 -17.80
CA LEU A 216 5.28 -7.80 -17.41
C LEU A 216 4.64 -9.19 -17.29
N ALA A 217 5.44 -10.26 -17.34
CA ALA A 217 5.01 -11.65 -17.11
C ALA A 217 3.77 -12.11 -17.92
N SER A 218 3.49 -11.48 -19.07
CA SER A 218 2.24 -11.66 -19.85
C SER A 218 0.96 -11.40 -19.04
N GLY A 219 1.00 -10.52 -18.05
CA GLY A 219 -0.12 -10.19 -17.17
C GLY A 219 -0.22 -11.05 -15.89
N ARG A 220 0.67 -12.04 -15.69
CA ARG A 220 0.70 -12.88 -14.48
C ARG A 220 1.20 -12.10 -13.27
N ILE A 221 0.26 -11.48 -12.56
CA ILE A 221 0.49 -10.64 -11.39
C ILE A 221 -0.37 -11.11 -10.21
N ILE A 222 0.21 -11.17 -9.03
CA ILE A 222 -0.50 -11.44 -7.78
C ILE A 222 -0.17 -10.33 -6.77
N LEU A 223 -1.21 -9.64 -6.30
CA LEU A 223 -1.10 -8.68 -5.18
C LEU A 223 -1.38 -9.41 -3.87
N ILE A 224 -0.53 -9.23 -2.87
CA ILE A 224 -0.56 -9.96 -1.59
C ILE A 224 -0.60 -8.92 -0.48
N LEU A 225 -1.68 -8.86 0.30
CA LEU A 225 -1.85 -7.81 1.31
C LEU A 225 -0.79 -7.90 2.42
N GLU A 226 -0.08 -6.80 2.66
CA GLU A 226 0.91 -6.65 3.73
C GLU A 226 0.43 -5.62 4.77
N GLY A 227 1.08 -4.47 4.92
CA GLY A 227 0.69 -3.38 5.82
C GLY A 227 -0.47 -2.51 5.32
N GLY A 228 -0.76 -1.44 6.07
CA GLY A 228 -1.87 -0.52 5.83
C GLY A 228 -2.90 -0.52 6.96
N TYR A 229 -3.07 0.64 7.60
CA TYR A 229 -3.70 0.75 8.91
C TYR A 229 -4.83 1.79 8.97
N ASN A 230 -4.94 2.69 7.97
CA ASN A 230 -6.16 3.45 7.72
C ASN A 230 -7.18 2.61 6.92
N LEU A 231 -8.25 2.16 7.58
CA LEU A 231 -9.26 1.27 6.99
C LEU A 231 -9.93 1.80 5.71
N ALA A 232 -10.09 3.11 5.57
CA ALA A 232 -10.63 3.70 4.34
C ALA A 232 -9.59 3.69 3.22
N SER A 233 -8.37 4.15 3.51
CA SER A 233 -7.28 4.23 2.53
C SER A 233 -6.87 2.87 1.98
N ILE A 234 -6.80 1.82 2.82
CA ILE A 234 -6.51 0.46 2.36
C ILE A 234 -7.64 -0.11 1.49
N SER A 235 -8.89 0.16 1.85
CA SER A 235 -10.06 -0.39 1.15
C SER A 235 -10.17 0.20 -0.26
N GLU A 236 -10.08 1.51 -0.40
CA GLU A 236 -10.12 2.16 -1.72
C GLU A 236 -8.88 1.85 -2.55
N SER A 237 -7.69 1.80 -1.96
CA SER A 237 -6.45 1.51 -2.70
C SER A 237 -6.42 0.07 -3.23
N MET A 238 -6.79 -0.91 -2.41
CA MET A 238 -6.88 -2.31 -2.83
C MET A 238 -8.03 -2.54 -3.83
N ALA A 239 -9.16 -1.83 -3.69
CA ALA A 239 -10.23 -1.84 -4.67
C ALA A 239 -9.80 -1.23 -6.02
N ALA A 240 -9.05 -0.13 -6.01
CA ALA A 240 -8.52 0.51 -7.21
C ALA A 240 -7.48 -0.38 -7.95
N CYS A 241 -6.63 -1.08 -7.20
CA CYS A 241 -5.77 -2.14 -7.75
C CYS A 241 -6.61 -3.27 -8.37
N THR A 242 -7.63 -3.77 -7.66
CA THR A 242 -8.46 -4.89 -8.11
C THR A 242 -9.25 -4.56 -9.39
N ARG A 243 -9.83 -3.35 -9.48
CA ARG A 243 -10.46 -2.83 -10.73
C ARG A 243 -9.46 -2.83 -11.89
N THR A 244 -8.23 -2.40 -11.63
CA THR A 244 -7.16 -2.39 -12.63
C THR A 244 -6.79 -3.80 -13.10
N LEU A 245 -6.68 -4.78 -12.20
CA LEU A 245 -6.42 -6.19 -12.55
C LEU A 245 -7.55 -6.80 -13.41
N LEU A 246 -8.81 -6.41 -13.14
CA LEU A 246 -9.99 -6.78 -13.92
C LEU A 246 -10.03 -6.13 -15.33
N GLY A 247 -9.16 -5.15 -15.59
CA GLY A 247 -9.07 -4.47 -16.88
C GLY A 247 -9.90 -3.18 -17.00
N ASP A 248 -10.40 -2.63 -15.89
CA ASP A 248 -10.99 -1.29 -15.89
C ASP A 248 -9.93 -0.25 -16.32
N PRO A 249 -10.32 0.83 -17.03
CA PRO A 249 -9.40 1.90 -17.39
C PRO A 249 -8.86 2.59 -16.13
N PRO A 250 -7.53 2.78 -16.01
CA PRO A 250 -6.95 3.47 -14.86
C PRO A 250 -7.56 4.88 -14.67
N PRO A 251 -7.83 5.29 -13.41
CA PRO A 251 -8.45 6.58 -13.11
C PRO A 251 -7.57 7.76 -13.55
N LEU A 252 -8.17 8.95 -13.73
CA LEU A 252 -7.43 10.13 -14.15
C LEU A 252 -6.54 10.66 -13.01
N LEU A 253 -5.25 10.33 -13.07
CA LEU A 253 -4.27 10.75 -12.06
C LEU A 253 -3.79 12.19 -12.31
N THR A 254 -4.21 13.13 -11.45
CA THR A 254 -3.82 14.54 -11.54
C THR A 254 -2.56 14.83 -10.71
N LEU A 255 -1.39 14.81 -11.34
CA LEU A 255 -0.12 15.12 -10.69
C LEU A 255 0.02 16.62 -10.35
N SER A 256 -0.45 16.98 -9.15
CA SER A 256 -0.50 18.37 -8.65
C SER A 256 0.86 19.07 -8.46
N ARG A 257 1.97 18.32 -8.46
CA ARG A 257 3.33 18.84 -8.26
C ARG A 257 4.40 17.95 -8.93
N PRO A 258 5.59 18.50 -9.25
CA PRO A 258 6.74 17.67 -9.61
C PRO A 258 7.23 16.81 -8.42
N PRO A 259 8.10 15.82 -8.67
CA PRO A 259 8.67 14.99 -7.62
C PRO A 259 9.50 15.79 -6.60
N LEU A 260 9.49 15.38 -5.33
CA LEU A 260 10.32 15.99 -4.28
C LEU A 260 11.83 15.82 -4.57
N LEU A 261 12.64 16.82 -4.21
CA LEU A 261 14.09 16.77 -4.46
C LEU A 261 14.77 15.58 -3.78
N GLY A 262 14.48 15.32 -2.51
CA GLY A 262 15.02 14.15 -1.78
C GLY A 262 14.61 12.79 -2.37
N ALA A 263 13.46 12.72 -3.05
CA ALA A 263 13.06 11.54 -3.79
C ALA A 263 13.83 11.38 -5.11
N LEU A 264 14.10 12.50 -5.81
CA LEU A 264 14.97 12.49 -6.99
C LEU A 264 16.43 12.15 -6.64
N GLU A 265 16.91 12.56 -5.46
CA GLU A 265 18.20 12.17 -4.89
C GLU A 265 18.21 10.66 -4.59
N SER A 266 17.22 10.15 -3.85
CA SER A 266 17.08 8.71 -3.54
C SER A 266 17.03 7.83 -4.80
N ILE A 267 16.25 8.24 -5.81
CA ILE A 267 16.21 7.60 -7.14
C ILE A 267 17.59 7.65 -7.83
N THR A 268 18.29 8.78 -7.75
CA THR A 268 19.60 8.96 -8.38
C THR A 268 20.66 8.06 -7.74
N ASP A 269 20.67 7.95 -6.41
CA ASP A 269 21.63 7.11 -5.69
C ASP A 269 21.37 5.61 -5.94
N THR A 270 20.10 5.20 -6.01
CA THR A 270 19.73 3.85 -6.45
C THR A 270 20.22 3.58 -7.88
N ILE A 271 20.04 4.52 -8.83
CA ILE A 271 20.59 4.41 -10.19
C ILE A 271 22.13 4.31 -10.16
N GLN A 272 22.81 5.08 -9.30
CA GLN A 272 24.27 5.04 -9.17
C GLN A 272 24.78 3.67 -8.70
N ALA A 273 24.10 3.05 -7.73
CA ALA A 273 24.39 1.70 -7.26
C ALA A 273 24.16 0.63 -8.34
N HIS A 274 23.05 0.75 -9.09
CA HIS A 274 22.53 -0.31 -9.96
C HIS A 274 22.97 -0.27 -11.43
N ARG A 275 23.37 0.88 -11.99
CA ARG A 275 23.79 1.05 -13.41
C ARG A 275 24.91 0.13 -13.90
N ARG A 276 25.68 -0.47 -12.99
CA ARG A 276 26.70 -1.48 -13.34
C ARG A 276 26.08 -2.83 -13.70
N TYR A 277 24.98 -3.22 -13.04
CA TYR A 277 24.28 -4.48 -13.26
C TYR A 277 23.31 -4.35 -14.44
N TRP A 278 22.39 -3.39 -14.37
CA TRP A 278 21.31 -3.18 -15.34
C TRP A 278 21.74 -2.22 -16.45
N ARG A 279 21.57 -2.62 -17.71
CA ARG A 279 21.95 -1.84 -18.90
C ARG A 279 20.97 -0.69 -19.14
N SER A 280 19.70 -0.89 -18.84
CA SER A 280 18.63 0.12 -18.95
C SER A 280 18.91 1.38 -18.13
N LEU A 281 19.62 1.24 -17.01
CA LEU A 281 20.04 2.34 -16.13
C LEU A 281 21.35 3.01 -16.54
N ARG A 282 22.03 2.55 -17.60
CA ARG A 282 23.30 3.13 -18.05
C ARG A 282 23.04 4.39 -18.84
N THR A 283 23.14 5.53 -18.17
CA THR A 283 23.11 6.85 -18.81
C THR A 283 24.23 6.94 -19.85
N THR A 284 23.89 6.74 -21.13
CA THR A 284 24.77 7.12 -22.22
C THR A 284 24.92 8.63 -22.17
N LYS A 285 26.15 9.11 -21.96
CA LYS A 285 26.49 10.44 -22.46
C LYS A 285 26.35 10.39 -23.97
N ILE A 286 25.23 10.93 -24.47
CA ILE A 286 25.24 11.53 -25.78
C ILE A 286 26.21 12.70 -25.63
N GLU A 287 27.42 12.53 -26.16
CA GLU A 287 28.29 13.68 -26.36
C GLU A 287 27.60 14.53 -27.43
N ASP A 288 27.08 15.68 -27.02
CA ASP A 288 26.55 16.69 -27.93
C ASP A 288 27.68 17.17 -28.83
N LYS A 289 27.85 16.47 -29.95
CA LYS A 289 28.55 16.99 -31.11
C LYS A 289 27.73 18.15 -31.64
N GLU A 290 28.02 19.34 -31.13
CA GLU A 290 27.80 20.60 -31.83
C GLU A 290 28.63 20.61 -33.14
N GLU A 291 28.24 19.79 -34.11
CA GLU A 291 28.60 20.04 -35.50
C GLU A 291 27.94 21.37 -35.88
N SER A 292 28.76 22.42 -35.87
CA SER A 292 28.29 23.80 -36.00
C SER A 292 27.63 24.04 -37.36
N PHE A 293 26.30 23.93 -37.39
CA PHE A 293 25.46 24.30 -38.53
C PHE A 293 25.51 25.81 -38.74
N SER A 294 26.60 26.25 -39.37
CA SER A 294 26.87 27.65 -39.72
C SER A 294 25.73 28.19 -40.58
N SER A 295 24.94 29.08 -39.99
CA SER A 295 23.74 29.65 -40.57
C SER A 295 24.07 30.59 -41.73
N LYS A 296 24.31 30.03 -42.92
CA LYS A 296 24.42 30.80 -44.16
C LYS A 296 23.06 31.42 -44.50
N SER A 297 22.93 32.70 -44.21
CA SER A 297 21.77 33.51 -44.57
C SER A 297 21.59 33.55 -46.09
N ILE A 298 20.54 32.89 -46.58
CA ILE A 298 20.09 33.04 -47.96
C ILE A 298 19.16 34.26 -48.00
N THR A 299 19.72 35.41 -48.37
CA THR A 299 18.92 36.56 -48.79
C THR A 299 18.13 36.20 -50.05
N LYS A 300 16.80 36.36 -49.99
CA LYS A 300 15.94 36.46 -51.17
C LYS A 300 15.29 37.83 -51.18
N GLU A 301 15.59 38.60 -52.22
CA GLU A 301 14.93 39.88 -52.48
C GLU A 301 13.46 39.66 -52.87
N ALA A 302 12.60 40.62 -52.49
CA ALA A 302 11.18 40.61 -52.84
C ALA A 302 10.92 41.50 -54.08
N PRO A 303 10.29 40.99 -55.15
CA PRO A 303 9.86 41.82 -56.27
C PRO A 303 8.76 42.81 -55.85
N GLN A 304 8.97 44.10 -56.15
CA GLN A 304 7.98 45.18 -56.01
C GLN A 304 6.98 45.19 -57.20
N PRO A 305 5.81 45.85 -57.09
CA PRO A 305 4.63 45.52 -57.89
C PRO A 305 4.49 46.28 -59.21
N ALA A 306 3.58 45.79 -60.07
CA ALA A 306 3.06 46.51 -61.24
C ALA A 306 1.72 47.21 -60.91
N ASN A 307 1.42 48.31 -61.62
CA ASN A 307 0.38 49.29 -61.25
C ASN A 307 -1.02 48.99 -61.84
N PRO A 308 -2.10 49.64 -61.33
CA PRO A 308 -3.48 49.21 -61.52
C PRO A 308 -4.29 49.95 -62.60
N GLY A 309 -5.48 49.41 -62.92
CA GLY A 309 -6.66 50.24 -63.23
C GLY A 309 -7.66 49.70 -64.25
N SER A 310 -8.94 49.51 -63.85
CA SER A 310 -10.10 50.06 -64.57
C SER A 310 -11.45 49.91 -63.82
N ALA A 311 -12.29 50.93 -63.95
CA ALA A 311 -13.76 50.99 -63.90
C ALA A 311 -14.61 50.13 -62.92
N LYS A 312 -15.41 50.84 -62.13
CA LYS A 312 -16.64 50.35 -61.45
C LYS A 312 -17.77 50.06 -62.46
N LYS A 313 -18.67 49.13 -62.16
CA LYS A 313 -20.13 49.39 -62.30
C LYS A 313 -20.99 48.52 -61.38
N LEU A 314 -22.17 49.03 -61.02
CA LEU A 314 -23.21 48.40 -60.22
C LEU A 314 -24.45 48.16 -61.10
N THR A 315 -25.11 47.00 -60.97
CA THR A 315 -26.54 46.75 -61.34
C THR A 315 -27.02 45.41 -60.74
N MET A 316 -28.33 45.17 -60.71
CA MET A 316 -29.00 44.07 -59.98
C MET A 316 -29.82 43.13 -60.90
N LEU A 317 -30.47 42.14 -60.25
CA LEU A 317 -31.75 41.47 -60.59
C LEU A 317 -31.71 40.15 -61.41
N GLU A 318 -32.38 39.13 -60.82
CA GLU A 318 -33.35 38.17 -61.43
C GLU A 318 -32.89 37.21 -62.57
N GLU A 319 -33.39 35.96 -62.69
CA GLU A 319 -34.34 35.15 -61.89
C GLU A 319 -34.20 33.64 -62.23
N SER A 320 -34.70 32.73 -61.36
CA SER A 320 -35.29 31.41 -61.74
C SER A 320 -34.32 30.28 -62.23
N ILE A 321 -34.62 28.96 -62.28
CA ILE A 321 -35.79 28.15 -61.83
C ILE A 321 -35.44 26.63 -61.73
N LEU A 322 -36.12 25.87 -60.83
CA LEU A 322 -36.27 24.38 -60.77
C LEU A 322 -34.99 23.49 -60.62
N ASP A 323 -35.06 22.18 -60.31
CA ASP A 323 -35.65 21.37 -59.19
C ASP A 323 -35.15 19.89 -59.39
N GLU A 324 -35.43 18.82 -58.63
CA GLU A 324 -36.38 18.48 -57.52
C GLU A 324 -35.77 17.33 -56.64
N SER A 325 -36.58 16.68 -55.79
CA SER A 325 -36.37 15.44 -55.01
C SER A 325 -35.48 15.58 -53.75
N LEU A 326 -35.99 15.68 -52.51
CA LEU A 326 -37.21 15.24 -51.80
C LEU A 326 -37.15 13.83 -51.17
N GLY A 327 -37.21 13.81 -49.84
CA GLY A 327 -37.23 12.60 -49.01
C GLY A 327 -37.46 12.97 -47.54
N LYS A 328 -38.69 13.39 -47.19
CA LYS A 328 -39.04 14.02 -45.92
C LYS A 328 -40.20 13.31 -45.23
N ALA A 329 -40.06 13.02 -43.94
CA ALA A 329 -41.16 12.65 -43.05
C ALA A 329 -41.07 13.48 -41.75
N THR A 330 -42.20 13.93 -41.22
CA THR A 330 -42.26 14.88 -40.11
C THR A 330 -43.43 14.60 -39.18
N SER A 331 -43.23 14.81 -37.88
CA SER A 331 -44.28 15.13 -36.91
C SER A 331 -43.69 16.02 -35.82
N ALA A 332 -44.39 17.09 -35.44
CA ALA A 332 -43.89 18.08 -34.49
C ALA A 332 -45.02 18.71 -33.68
N ALA A 333 -44.77 18.94 -32.38
CA ALA A 333 -45.45 19.87 -31.49
C ALA A 333 -44.70 19.91 -30.14
N SER A 334 -44.74 20.95 -29.29
CA SER A 334 -44.45 22.38 -29.47
C SER A 334 -44.83 23.14 -28.20
N VAL A 335 -44.00 24.11 -27.76
CA VAL A 335 -44.45 25.37 -27.07
C VAL A 335 -44.95 25.20 -25.61
N GLN A 336 -44.67 26.07 -24.63
CA GLN A 336 -44.00 27.39 -24.62
C GLN A 336 -43.19 27.68 -23.33
N GLU A 337 -42.40 28.76 -23.36
CA GLU A 337 -41.66 29.39 -22.25
C GLU A 337 -42.22 30.81 -21.99
N SER A 338 -42.14 31.37 -20.77
CA SER A 338 -42.47 32.78 -20.52
C SER A 338 -41.87 33.41 -19.24
N THR A 339 -41.33 34.64 -19.40
CA THR A 339 -41.02 35.65 -18.36
C THR A 339 -41.32 37.05 -18.96
N PRO A 340 -41.54 38.14 -18.18
CA PRO A 340 -40.48 39.00 -17.60
C PRO A 340 -40.92 39.60 -16.20
N ALA A 341 -40.47 40.74 -15.62
CA ALA A 341 -39.55 41.82 -16.01
C ALA A 341 -38.91 42.59 -14.81
N VAL A 342 -37.64 42.98 -14.98
CA VAL A 342 -37.02 44.32 -14.81
C VAL A 342 -37.57 45.35 -13.80
N VAL A 343 -36.69 45.82 -12.88
CA VAL A 343 -36.49 47.25 -12.46
C VAL A 343 -34.98 47.46 -12.15
N GLU A 344 -34.46 48.69 -12.24
CA GLU A 344 -33.03 49.07 -12.14
C GLU A 344 -32.55 49.69 -10.79
N LEU A 345 -31.22 49.58 -10.58
CA LEU A 345 -30.24 50.49 -9.93
C LEU A 345 -30.68 51.63 -8.98
N THR A 346 -29.99 51.70 -7.83
CA THR A 346 -29.28 52.92 -7.36
C THR A 346 -28.02 52.57 -6.55
N GLN A 347 -27.09 53.51 -6.43
CA GLN A 347 -25.92 53.48 -5.52
C GLN A 347 -26.23 54.32 -4.28
N ASP A 348 -25.54 54.07 -3.16
CA ASP A 348 -24.87 55.12 -2.37
C ASP A 348 -23.97 54.57 -1.26
N GLN A 349 -22.98 55.36 -0.83
CA GLN A 349 -22.26 55.21 0.45
C GLN A 349 -22.86 56.17 1.49
N PRO A 350 -22.46 56.05 2.77
CA PRO A 350 -21.54 57.08 3.25
C PRO A 350 -20.38 56.56 4.12
N SER A 351 -19.37 57.41 4.26
CA SER A 351 -18.26 57.32 5.22
C SER A 351 -18.42 58.39 6.32
N GLU A 352 -17.38 58.59 7.14
CA GLU A 352 -17.26 59.61 8.21
C GLU A 352 -18.06 59.36 9.52
N ALA A 353 -17.57 59.73 10.71
CA ALA A 353 -16.23 60.19 11.10
C ALA A 353 -15.92 59.88 12.59
N ALA A 354 -14.63 60.00 12.94
CA ALA A 354 -14.06 59.64 14.23
C ALA A 354 -14.24 60.68 15.35
N THR A 355 -14.20 60.19 16.60
CA THR A 355 -13.58 60.87 17.75
C THR A 355 -12.89 59.81 18.64
N GLY A 356 -11.75 60.05 19.30
CA GLY A 356 -10.81 61.16 19.12
C GLY A 356 -10.28 61.79 20.41
N GLU A 357 -9.47 61.05 21.18
CA GLU A 357 -8.42 61.55 22.10
C GLU A 357 -7.78 60.34 22.85
N ALA A 358 -6.55 60.31 23.35
CA ALA A 358 -5.22 60.68 22.85
C ALA A 358 -4.28 60.86 24.07
N MET A 359 -3.14 60.14 24.07
CA MET A 359 -1.84 60.58 24.62
C MET A 359 -1.68 60.84 26.13
N LEU A 360 -0.48 60.82 26.75
CA LEU A 360 0.91 60.44 26.39
C LEU A 360 1.41 59.45 27.49
N ASP A 361 2.60 58.85 27.54
CA ASP A 361 3.95 59.01 26.92
C ASP A 361 4.63 57.58 26.93
N HIS A 362 5.92 57.26 26.73
CA HIS A 362 7.19 58.00 26.58
C HIS A 362 8.25 57.20 25.76
N THR A 363 9.22 57.93 25.22
CA THR A 363 10.67 57.63 24.97
C THR A 363 11.24 56.18 24.97
N THR A 364 12.18 55.76 24.09
CA THR A 364 12.83 56.33 22.85
C THR A 364 13.71 55.25 22.17
N SER A 365 14.12 55.49 20.90
CA SER A 365 15.33 54.95 20.21
C SER A 365 15.37 53.43 19.94
N GLU A 366 15.17 52.93 18.71
CA GLU A 366 16.00 53.02 17.47
C GLU A 366 17.23 52.08 17.36
N ALA A 367 17.09 51.14 16.42
CA ALA A 367 18.01 50.84 15.31
C ALA A 367 19.34 50.05 15.46
N ALA A 368 19.40 49.01 14.63
CA ALA A 368 20.53 48.56 13.79
C ALA A 368 21.68 47.69 14.36
N THR A 369 22.15 46.80 13.48
CA THR A 369 23.17 45.75 13.67
C THR A 369 24.60 46.21 13.36
N LEU A 370 25.57 45.79 14.19
CA LEU A 370 26.99 45.45 13.88
C LEU A 370 27.46 44.57 15.08
N ASN A 371 28.09 43.39 15.00
CA ASN A 371 29.22 42.84 14.22
C ASN A 371 30.62 43.23 14.81
N GLN A 372 31.64 42.36 14.64
CA GLN A 372 33.07 42.46 15.07
C GLN A 372 33.40 42.05 16.54
N THR A 373 34.56 41.44 16.91
CA THR A 373 35.75 40.92 16.15
C THR A 373 36.67 39.95 16.94
N THR A 374 37.37 39.06 16.20
CA THR A 374 38.75 38.49 16.37
C THR A 374 39.30 37.88 17.68
N SER A 375 39.66 36.59 17.57
CA SER A 375 40.96 35.91 17.88
C SER A 375 41.96 36.43 18.94
N GLU A 376 42.55 35.48 19.68
CA GLU A 376 43.99 35.49 20.04
C GLU A 376 44.53 34.05 20.24
N ALA A 377 45.86 33.86 20.43
CA ALA A 377 46.49 32.53 20.43
C ALA A 377 47.70 32.40 21.40
N ALA A 378 47.81 31.24 22.06
CA ALA A 378 48.98 30.75 22.79
C ALA A 378 48.93 29.20 22.80
N THR A 379 49.90 28.39 22.38
CA THR A 379 51.33 28.24 22.74
C THR A 379 51.58 27.77 24.18
N GLY A 380 51.98 26.51 24.36
CA GLY A 380 52.60 26.02 25.60
C GLY A 380 52.52 24.49 25.78
N GLY A 381 53.63 23.85 26.17
CA GLY A 381 53.66 22.45 26.60
C GLY A 381 54.24 21.45 25.60
N ALA A 382 55.58 21.32 25.61
CA ALA A 382 56.27 20.22 24.95
C ALA A 382 56.80 19.22 25.98
N THR A 383 56.76 17.94 25.68
CA THR A 383 57.84 17.02 26.04
C THR A 383 57.91 15.86 25.05
N LEU A 384 59.13 15.42 24.79
CA LEU A 384 59.46 14.28 23.95
C LEU A 384 59.73 13.08 24.87
N ASP A 385 59.45 11.86 24.41
CA ASP A 385 60.50 10.84 24.49
C ASP A 385 60.36 9.78 23.40
N GLN A 386 61.49 9.18 23.04
CA GLN A 386 61.65 8.15 22.02
C GLN A 386 62.48 7.00 22.61
N THR A 387 62.23 5.75 22.21
CA THR A 387 63.22 4.66 21.96
C THR A 387 62.45 3.33 21.78
N THR A 388 62.35 2.77 20.57
CA THR A 388 63.27 1.82 19.91
C THR A 388 63.31 0.39 20.50
N THR A 389 62.66 -0.52 19.74
CA THR A 389 63.20 -1.81 19.21
C THR A 389 63.79 -2.87 20.15
N GLU A 390 63.31 -4.12 20.04
CA GLU A 390 64.00 -5.19 19.29
C GLU A 390 63.15 -6.50 19.19
N GLU A 391 63.74 -7.52 18.56
CA GLU A 391 63.28 -8.80 17.98
C GLU A 391 62.59 -9.81 18.97
N ALA A 392 62.15 -11.04 18.62
CA ALA A 392 62.48 -11.91 17.48
C ALA A 392 61.52 -13.10 17.20
N VAL A 393 61.62 -13.64 15.97
CA VAL A 393 61.53 -15.07 15.56
C VAL A 393 60.20 -15.88 15.67
N GLY A 394 59.82 -16.48 14.53
CA GLY A 394 59.17 -17.80 14.44
C GLY A 394 57.68 -17.80 14.05
N GLY A 395 57.22 -18.45 12.97
CA GLY A 395 57.93 -19.20 11.92
C GLY A 395 57.01 -19.50 10.73
N ALA A 396 57.57 -19.77 9.54
CA ALA A 396 56.82 -19.72 8.28
C ALA A 396 56.36 -21.08 7.72
N LYS A 397 55.25 -21.09 6.96
CA LYS A 397 55.12 -21.95 5.77
C LYS A 397 54.08 -21.46 4.75
N LEU A 398 54.55 -21.13 3.54
CA LEU A 398 53.75 -21.20 2.32
C LEU A 398 53.75 -22.65 1.80
N ILE A 399 52.66 -23.09 1.18
CA ILE A 399 52.67 -23.98 0.01
C ILE A 399 51.66 -23.41 -1.01
N GLN A 400 51.94 -23.59 -2.30
CA GLN A 400 51.25 -22.91 -3.41
C GLN A 400 50.14 -23.76 -4.06
N THR A 401 49.34 -23.08 -4.89
CA THR A 401 48.45 -23.63 -5.92
C THR A 401 49.16 -24.61 -6.86
N PRO A 402 48.37 -25.37 -7.65
CA PRO A 402 48.63 -25.39 -9.08
C PRO A 402 47.42 -24.94 -9.91
N GLN A 403 47.70 -24.29 -11.02
CA GLN A 403 46.74 -23.85 -12.05
C GLN A 403 46.89 -24.77 -13.28
N ALA A 404 45.81 -25.03 -14.01
CA ALA A 404 45.85 -25.71 -15.31
C ALA A 404 44.78 -25.14 -16.26
N SER A 405 45.12 -24.98 -17.55
CA SER A 405 44.26 -24.32 -18.53
C SER A 405 44.61 -24.66 -19.99
N SER A 406 43.67 -25.25 -20.73
CA SER A 406 43.60 -25.32 -22.21
C SER A 406 42.29 -26.03 -22.60
N THR A 407 41.26 -25.35 -23.12
CA THR A 407 41.01 -24.84 -24.49
C THR A 407 40.36 -25.84 -25.48
N ASP A 408 39.30 -25.35 -26.13
CA ASP A 408 38.85 -25.64 -27.50
C ASP A 408 37.95 -26.86 -27.86
N ASN A 409 36.68 -26.48 -28.18
CA ASN A 409 35.96 -26.73 -29.44
C ASN A 409 34.97 -27.91 -29.65
N GLN A 410 33.88 -27.53 -30.36
CA GLN A 410 32.94 -28.31 -31.19
C GLN A 410 31.79 -29.16 -30.56
N THR A 411 30.57 -28.78 -30.95
CA THR A 411 29.32 -29.56 -31.03
C THR A 411 28.99 -29.90 -32.50
N PRO A 412 27.97 -30.73 -32.82
CA PRO A 412 27.28 -31.82 -32.10
C PRO A 412 27.42 -33.17 -32.87
N PRO A 413 26.67 -34.26 -32.54
CA PRO A 413 25.39 -34.49 -33.24
C PRO A 413 24.28 -35.30 -32.51
N THR A 414 23.03 -35.08 -32.93
CA THR A 414 21.86 -36.00 -33.04
C THR A 414 21.46 -37.00 -31.92
N SER A 415 20.18 -36.96 -31.55
CA SER A 415 19.42 -37.93 -30.73
C SER A 415 19.29 -39.33 -31.36
N PRO A 416 18.82 -40.34 -30.59
CA PRO A 416 17.47 -40.87 -30.87
C PRO A 416 16.62 -41.36 -29.66
N VAL A 417 15.33 -40.98 -29.70
CA VAL A 417 14.12 -41.82 -29.53
C VAL A 417 13.95 -42.78 -28.31
N GLN A 418 13.00 -42.41 -27.43
CA GLN A 418 12.04 -43.22 -26.63
C GLN A 418 12.50 -44.39 -25.73
N GLY A 419 12.04 -44.37 -24.46
CA GLY A 419 12.06 -45.54 -23.57
C GLY A 419 11.36 -45.32 -22.21
N ALA A 420 10.11 -45.80 -22.08
CA ALA A 420 9.33 -46.09 -20.87
C ALA A 420 9.56 -45.23 -19.58
N THR A 421 8.60 -44.36 -19.25
CA THR A 421 8.41 -43.81 -17.90
C THR A 421 7.82 -44.84 -16.93
N SER A 422 8.45 -45.03 -15.78
CA SER A 422 7.90 -45.79 -14.65
C SER A 422 7.27 -44.82 -13.64
N GLN A 423 5.95 -44.92 -13.43
CA GLN A 423 5.26 -44.12 -12.41
C GLN A 423 5.62 -44.59 -11.00
N ILE A 424 6.01 -43.67 -10.11
CA ILE A 424 6.16 -43.91 -8.68
C ILE A 424 4.98 -43.25 -7.97
N SER A 425 4.31 -44.00 -7.09
CA SER A 425 3.11 -43.53 -6.39
C SER A 425 3.43 -42.53 -5.29
N LEU A 426 2.69 -41.41 -5.29
CA LEU A 426 2.78 -40.32 -4.31
C LEU A 426 2.51 -40.78 -2.86
N SER A 427 1.85 -41.94 -2.69
CA SER A 427 1.58 -42.59 -1.39
C SER A 427 2.82 -42.93 -0.55
N THR A 428 4.03 -42.84 -1.12
CA THR A 428 5.27 -43.30 -0.47
C THR A 428 6.00 -42.19 0.30
N LEU A 429 5.69 -40.90 0.06
CA LEU A 429 6.46 -39.79 0.62
C LEU A 429 5.98 -39.32 2.01
N ILE A 430 4.77 -39.68 2.42
CA ILE A 430 4.10 -39.16 3.63
C ILE A 430 4.45 -39.97 4.91
N GLY A 431 5.28 -41.03 4.79
CA GLY A 431 5.53 -41.98 5.89
C GLY A 431 6.47 -41.53 7.01
N ASN A 432 7.34 -40.53 6.79
CA ASN A 432 8.59 -40.36 7.57
C ASN A 432 8.67 -39.09 8.45
N LEU A 433 7.54 -38.48 8.84
CA LEU A 433 7.51 -37.27 9.67
C LEU A 433 6.68 -37.43 10.97
N ARG A 434 6.97 -38.49 11.74
CA ARG A 434 6.39 -38.72 13.09
C ARG A 434 7.32 -39.48 14.06
N THR A 435 8.46 -38.87 14.44
CA THR A 435 9.07 -39.15 15.76
C THR A 435 9.93 -37.98 16.24
N LEU A 436 9.43 -37.22 17.23
CA LEU A 436 10.24 -36.45 18.18
C LEU A 436 9.52 -36.53 19.53
N GLU A 437 10.15 -37.18 20.50
CA GLU A 437 9.69 -37.26 21.88
C GLU A 437 10.31 -36.07 22.66
N LEU A 438 9.51 -35.41 23.51
CA LEU A 438 9.98 -34.34 24.39
C LEU A 438 9.88 -34.80 25.84
N ASP A 439 10.98 -34.71 26.57
CA ASP A 439 11.14 -35.24 27.93
C ASP A 439 10.76 -34.17 28.97
N ASP A 440 9.71 -34.42 29.75
CA ASP A 440 9.18 -33.46 30.75
C ASP A 440 10.04 -33.40 32.01
N LYS A 441 10.59 -32.21 32.34
CA LYS A 441 11.10 -31.89 33.69
C LYS A 441 10.82 -30.45 34.11
N ALA A 442 9.72 -30.28 34.85
CA ALA A 442 9.43 -29.04 35.57
C ALA A 442 10.24 -28.91 36.88
N GLN A 443 10.48 -27.67 37.32
CA GLN A 443 10.94 -27.35 38.67
C GLN A 443 10.37 -25.99 39.11
N GLU A 444 9.78 -25.93 40.30
CA GLU A 444 9.10 -24.74 40.84
C GLU A 444 9.99 -23.92 41.79
N ALA A 445 9.84 -22.59 41.75
CA ALA A 445 10.30 -21.64 42.77
C ALA A 445 9.44 -20.35 42.69
N PRO A 446 9.35 -19.53 43.76
CA PRO A 446 8.07 -18.93 44.13
C PRO A 446 7.87 -17.43 43.82
N GLU A 447 6.70 -16.93 44.23
CA GLU A 447 6.08 -15.63 43.90
C GLU A 447 6.71 -14.43 44.63
N SER A 448 6.56 -13.23 44.03
CA SER A 448 6.66 -11.93 44.73
C SER A 448 5.80 -10.86 44.05
N GLU A 449 5.29 -9.95 44.87
CA GLU A 449 4.20 -8.96 44.71
C GLU A 449 4.25 -7.97 43.52
N ILE A 450 3.13 -7.27 43.31
CA ILE A 450 2.81 -6.33 42.20
C ILE A 450 2.82 -4.88 42.71
N PRO A 451 3.06 -3.87 41.84
CA PRO A 451 2.07 -2.78 41.74
C PRO A 451 1.61 -2.45 40.30
N GLU A 452 0.44 -1.80 40.28
CA GLU A 452 -0.36 -1.20 39.19
C GLU A 452 0.42 -0.23 38.27
N GLU A 453 -0.12 0.28 37.15
CA GLU A 453 -1.10 -0.18 36.13
C GLU A 453 -1.19 0.96 35.09
N GLU A 454 -0.80 0.73 33.82
CA GLU A 454 -1.13 1.65 32.71
C GLU A 454 -1.93 0.88 31.65
N ARG A 455 -3.02 1.47 31.17
CA ARG A 455 -3.99 0.81 30.28
C ARG A 455 -3.95 1.39 28.87
N LEU A 456 -3.81 0.52 27.88
CA LEU A 456 -4.09 0.78 26.47
C LEU A 456 -4.97 -0.36 25.90
N PRO A 457 -5.83 -0.10 24.90
CA PRO A 457 -6.95 -0.98 24.57
C PRO A 457 -6.58 -2.19 23.71
N GLU A 458 -7.16 -3.36 24.02
CA GLU A 458 -7.00 -4.60 23.28
C GLU A 458 -7.89 -4.68 22.02
N ALA A 459 -7.47 -5.50 21.05
CA ALA A 459 -8.18 -5.69 19.78
C ALA A 459 -9.07 -6.96 19.77
N ALA A 460 -10.34 -6.77 19.41
CA ALA A 460 -11.28 -7.76 18.86
C ALA A 460 -11.19 -9.21 19.41
N GLY A 461 -11.69 -9.43 20.62
CA GLY A 461 -11.88 -10.78 21.16
C GLY A 461 -13.06 -11.54 20.54
N GLY A 462 -12.79 -12.65 19.87
CA GLY A 462 -13.77 -13.73 19.67
C GLY A 462 -13.72 -14.74 20.82
N GLN A 463 -14.86 -15.30 21.22
CA GLN A 463 -14.93 -16.34 22.25
C GLN A 463 -15.42 -17.67 21.66
N ASP A 464 -14.74 -18.75 22.04
CA ASP A 464 -15.16 -20.13 21.76
C ASP A 464 -16.38 -20.53 22.61
N VAL A 465 -17.19 -21.46 22.11
CA VAL A 465 -18.20 -22.19 22.87
C VAL A 465 -18.05 -23.68 22.58
N ASP A 466 -18.08 -24.49 23.65
CA ASP A 466 -17.55 -25.86 23.69
C ASP A 466 -18.48 -26.95 23.09
N ASP A 467 -17.90 -28.13 22.90
CA ASP A 467 -18.32 -29.28 22.10
C ASP A 467 -19.68 -29.92 22.47
N SER A 468 -20.38 -30.48 21.47
CA SER A 468 -20.75 -31.92 21.44
C SER A 468 -21.75 -32.32 20.34
N VAL A 469 -21.33 -33.20 19.42
CA VAL A 469 -22.02 -34.44 18.94
C VAL A 469 -21.17 -35.12 17.85
N PRO A 470 -20.96 -36.46 17.87
CA PRO A 470 -19.93 -37.11 17.04
C PRO A 470 -20.42 -37.70 15.70
N MET A 471 -19.51 -37.67 14.71
CA MET A 471 -19.39 -38.52 13.52
C MET A 471 -20.64 -38.90 12.69
N GLN A 472 -20.62 -38.48 11.43
CA GLN A 472 -20.49 -39.43 10.31
C GLN A 472 -19.80 -38.77 9.10
N ALA A 473 -18.95 -39.52 8.39
CA ALA A 473 -18.15 -38.99 7.28
C ALA A 473 -18.51 -39.69 5.96
N PHE A 474 -18.90 -38.92 4.94
CA PHE A 474 -18.91 -39.32 3.53
C PHE A 474 -18.93 -38.09 2.61
N GLY A 475 -18.02 -38.07 1.62
CA GLY A 475 -18.31 -37.62 0.25
C GLY A 475 -18.51 -36.13 -0.07
N ASP A 476 -17.41 -35.51 -0.53
CA ASP A 476 -17.33 -34.59 -1.70
C ASP A 476 -17.94 -33.17 -1.71
N ILE A 477 -17.17 -32.29 -2.35
CA ILE A 477 -17.48 -30.96 -2.95
C ILE A 477 -17.60 -29.75 -1.99
N ASP A 478 -16.84 -28.71 -2.35
CA ASP A 478 -16.93 -27.28 -2.01
C ASP A 478 -17.62 -26.86 -0.70
N GLN A 479 -16.78 -26.66 0.33
CA GLN A 479 -16.93 -25.49 1.20
C GLN A 479 -15.62 -24.72 1.26
N ALA A 480 -15.49 -23.70 0.40
CA ALA A 480 -14.55 -22.62 0.63
C ALA A 480 -14.93 -21.94 1.96
N MET A 481 -14.06 -22.04 2.97
CA MET A 481 -14.25 -21.32 4.24
C MET A 481 -14.00 -19.83 4.03
N PHE A 482 -15.01 -19.13 3.53
CA PHE A 482 -15.07 -17.68 3.60
C PHE A 482 -15.09 -17.26 5.07
N TYR A 483 -14.05 -16.54 5.51
CA TYR A 483 -14.00 -15.93 6.84
C TYR A 483 -14.91 -14.70 6.90
N ALA A 484 -16.21 -14.93 6.75
CA ALA A 484 -17.24 -13.95 7.01
C ALA A 484 -17.28 -13.61 8.51
N VAL A 485 -17.48 -12.34 8.83
CA VAL A 485 -17.77 -11.91 10.21
C VAL A 485 -19.18 -12.39 10.54
N THR A 486 -19.30 -13.59 11.09
CA THR A 486 -20.58 -14.16 11.52
C THR A 486 -21.07 -13.42 12.78
N PRO A 487 -22.16 -12.64 12.71
CA PRO A 487 -22.67 -11.95 13.88
C PRO A 487 -23.27 -12.93 14.88
N LEU A 488 -23.17 -12.63 16.17
CA LEU A 488 -23.86 -13.39 17.21
C LEU A 488 -25.36 -13.34 16.97
N LEU A 489 -26.00 -14.51 16.90
CA LEU A 489 -27.46 -14.61 16.73
C LEU A 489 -28.23 -14.10 17.96
N TRP A 490 -27.57 -14.01 19.12
CA TRP A 490 -28.11 -13.47 20.36
C TRP A 490 -26.98 -12.99 21.28
N CYS A 491 -27.25 -11.98 22.11
CA CYS A 491 -26.40 -11.63 23.25
C CYS A 491 -27.26 -11.13 24.43
N PRO A 492 -26.79 -11.25 25.70
CA PRO A 492 -27.59 -10.85 26.86
C PRO A 492 -27.92 -9.35 26.90
N HIS A 493 -27.13 -8.54 26.20
CA HIS A 493 -27.28 -7.08 26.15
C HIS A 493 -28.47 -6.61 25.30
N LEU A 494 -29.11 -7.48 24.52
CA LEU A 494 -30.31 -7.16 23.73
C LEU A 494 -31.46 -6.60 24.57
N VAL A 495 -31.49 -6.85 25.88
CA VAL A 495 -32.47 -6.27 26.82
C VAL A 495 -32.33 -4.75 27.01
N ALA A 496 -31.21 -4.15 26.57
CA ALA A 496 -30.98 -2.71 26.63
C ALA A 496 -31.46 -1.95 25.38
N VAL A 497 -31.97 -2.66 24.36
CA VAL A 497 -32.58 -2.04 23.17
C VAL A 497 -33.93 -1.43 23.56
N HIS A 498 -34.06 -0.11 23.40
CA HIS A 498 -35.27 0.64 23.71
C HIS A 498 -36.18 0.78 22.46
N PRO A 499 -37.50 1.02 22.63
CA PRO A 499 -38.40 1.29 21.52
C PRO A 499 -37.93 2.49 20.67
N ILE A 500 -38.12 2.40 19.36
CA ILE A 500 -37.76 3.45 18.39
C ILE A 500 -38.55 4.74 18.73
N PRO A 501 -37.93 5.94 18.67
CA PRO A 501 -38.64 7.20 18.90
C PRO A 501 -39.80 7.42 17.91
N GLU A 502 -40.85 8.14 18.34
CA GLU A 502 -41.99 8.48 17.46
C GLU A 502 -41.59 9.34 16.25
N ALA A 503 -40.45 10.02 16.32
CA ALA A 503 -39.84 10.76 15.21
C ALA A 503 -39.16 9.86 14.15
N GLY A 504 -39.06 8.55 14.41
CA GLY A 504 -38.28 7.61 13.59
C GLY A 504 -36.77 7.73 13.81
N LEU A 505 -36.00 7.36 12.78
CA LEU A 505 -34.57 7.59 12.68
C LEU A 505 -34.26 8.46 11.48
N ASP A 506 -33.19 9.24 11.58
CA ASP A 506 -32.57 9.98 10.49
C ASP A 506 -31.09 9.58 10.42
N VAL A 507 -30.72 8.84 9.37
CA VAL A 507 -29.35 8.33 9.18
C VAL A 507 -28.37 9.42 8.75
N THR A 508 -28.87 10.62 8.43
CA THR A 508 -28.05 11.78 8.03
C THR A 508 -27.65 12.67 9.21
N GLN A 509 -28.12 12.36 10.43
CA GLN A 509 -27.79 13.13 11.62
C GLN A 509 -26.28 13.19 11.86
N PRO A 510 -25.72 14.39 12.14
CA PRO A 510 -24.33 14.53 12.51
C PRO A 510 -24.06 13.97 13.91
N CYS A 511 -22.80 13.63 14.19
CA CYS A 511 -22.32 13.38 15.55
C CYS A 511 -22.61 14.61 16.44
N GLN A 512 -23.32 14.41 17.56
CA GLN A 512 -23.77 15.50 18.42
C GLN A 512 -22.61 16.35 18.97
N ASP A 513 -21.47 15.74 19.30
CA ASP A 513 -20.33 16.43 19.91
C ASP A 513 -19.47 17.24 18.92
N CYS A 514 -19.24 16.73 17.71
CA CYS A 514 -18.26 17.29 16.76
C CYS A 514 -18.78 17.59 15.36
N GLY A 515 -20.08 17.41 15.09
CA GLY A 515 -20.71 17.76 13.82
C GLY A 515 -20.32 16.90 12.61
N ALA A 516 -19.58 15.79 12.82
CA ALA A 516 -19.15 14.90 11.74
C ALA A 516 -20.36 14.26 11.04
N LEU A 517 -20.31 14.12 9.71
CA LEU A 517 -21.40 13.63 8.84
C LEU A 517 -21.14 12.22 8.25
N GLN A 518 -20.04 11.58 8.62
CA GLN A 518 -19.61 10.27 8.13
C GLN A 518 -19.29 9.37 9.31
N GLU A 519 -19.45 8.05 9.12
CA GLU A 519 -19.18 7.06 10.16
C GLU A 519 -19.97 7.32 11.47
N ASN A 520 -21.21 7.82 11.35
CA ASN A 520 -22.08 8.04 12.49
C ASN A 520 -22.84 6.76 12.86
N TRP A 521 -22.89 6.50 14.17
CA TRP A 521 -23.55 5.35 14.77
C TRP A 521 -24.64 5.89 15.71
N VAL A 522 -25.73 5.14 15.90
CA VAL A 522 -26.81 5.48 16.84
C VAL A 522 -26.85 4.50 18.00
N CYS A 523 -27.03 5.04 19.21
CA CYS A 523 -27.14 4.23 20.42
C CYS A 523 -28.53 3.60 20.53
N LEU A 524 -28.62 2.27 20.70
CA LEU A 524 -29.91 1.57 20.75
C LEU A 524 -30.61 1.67 22.12
N SER A 525 -30.03 2.36 23.09
CA SER A 525 -30.64 2.60 24.40
C SER A 525 -31.21 4.01 24.58
N CYS A 526 -30.59 5.04 23.98
CA CYS A 526 -31.05 6.44 24.07
C CYS A 526 -31.34 7.12 22.72
N TYR A 527 -30.97 6.49 21.60
CA TYR A 527 -31.08 7.04 20.24
C TYR A 527 -30.28 8.33 19.96
N GLU A 528 -29.28 8.64 20.80
CA GLU A 528 -28.28 9.66 20.52
C GLU A 528 -27.27 9.18 19.45
N VAL A 529 -26.76 10.12 18.66
CA VAL A 529 -25.94 9.85 17.45
C VAL A 529 -24.55 10.42 17.62
N TYR A 530 -23.54 9.56 17.49
CA TYR A 530 -22.14 9.90 17.68
C TYR A 530 -21.26 9.24 16.62
N CYS A 531 -20.14 9.86 16.28
CA CYS A 531 -19.21 9.28 15.32
C CYS A 531 -18.47 8.06 15.89
N SER A 532 -18.11 7.14 14.99
CA SER A 532 -17.49 5.88 15.32
C SER A 532 -16.06 6.03 15.87
N ARG A 533 -15.49 4.91 16.31
CA ARG A 533 -14.09 4.81 16.75
C ARG A 533 -13.08 5.22 15.68
N TYR A 534 -13.49 5.31 14.42
CA TYR A 534 -12.64 5.66 13.28
C TYR A 534 -12.61 7.17 12.97
N ILE A 535 -13.40 7.98 13.69
CA ILE A 535 -13.47 9.44 13.54
C ILE A 535 -12.91 10.15 14.78
N ASN A 536 -13.70 10.23 15.87
CA ASN A 536 -13.28 10.81 17.16
C ASN A 536 -13.71 9.93 18.36
N ALA A 537 -14.23 8.73 18.10
CA ALA A 537 -14.65 7.75 19.11
C ALA A 537 -15.74 8.20 20.12
N HIS A 538 -16.50 9.26 19.82
CA HIS A 538 -17.57 9.73 20.70
C HIS A 538 -18.61 8.65 21.04
N MET A 539 -18.93 7.72 20.12
CA MET A 539 -19.83 6.59 20.45
C MET A 539 -19.21 5.60 21.47
N MET A 540 -17.89 5.48 21.51
CA MET A 540 -17.17 4.67 22.52
C MET A 540 -17.16 5.39 23.87
N GLN A 541 -16.88 6.70 23.89
CA GLN A 541 -16.96 7.53 25.09
C GLN A 541 -18.39 7.58 25.66
N HIS A 542 -19.41 7.60 24.79
CA HIS A 542 -20.81 7.45 25.16
C HIS A 542 -21.07 6.08 25.81
N HIS A 543 -20.60 4.97 25.23
CA HIS A 543 -20.69 3.64 25.85
C HIS A 543 -20.03 3.61 27.24
N GLU A 544 -18.81 4.13 27.37
CA GLU A 544 -18.04 4.15 28.62
C GLU A 544 -18.69 4.99 29.73
N SER A 545 -19.34 6.10 29.38
CA SER A 545 -19.97 7.02 30.34
C SER A 545 -21.42 6.67 30.69
N SER A 546 -22.17 6.05 29.78
CA SER A 546 -23.58 5.66 29.98
C SER A 546 -23.79 4.19 30.34
N GLY A 547 -22.85 3.31 29.98
CA GLY A 547 -23.00 1.86 30.03
C GLY A 547 -23.88 1.27 28.90
N HIS A 548 -24.39 2.08 27.96
CA HIS A 548 -25.27 1.60 26.88
C HIS A 548 -24.54 0.63 25.94
N PRO A 549 -24.96 -0.65 25.83
CA PRO A 549 -24.09 -1.72 25.33
C PRO A 549 -24.21 -2.03 23.83
N LEU A 550 -25.20 -1.46 23.13
CA LEU A 550 -25.58 -1.81 21.76
C LEU A 550 -25.76 -0.56 20.89
N VAL A 551 -25.20 -0.61 19.69
CA VAL A 551 -25.14 0.51 18.74
C VAL A 551 -25.35 0.02 17.31
N LEU A 552 -26.03 0.81 16.48
CA LEU A 552 -26.28 0.56 15.07
C LEU A 552 -25.48 1.54 14.22
N SER A 553 -24.68 1.04 13.27
CA SER A 553 -23.94 1.87 12.32
C SER A 553 -24.87 2.38 11.21
N TYR A 554 -24.83 3.68 10.90
CA TYR A 554 -25.57 4.22 9.75
C TYR A 554 -24.84 4.01 8.41
N THR A 555 -23.58 3.57 8.41
CA THR A 555 -22.82 3.26 7.18
C THR A 555 -23.32 1.97 6.51
N ASP A 556 -23.48 0.90 7.28
CA ASP A 556 -23.73 -0.48 6.79
C ASP A 556 -24.92 -1.18 7.47
N LEU A 557 -25.58 -0.54 8.44
CA LEU A 557 -26.66 -1.12 9.26
C LEU A 557 -26.25 -2.37 10.05
N SER A 558 -24.96 -2.55 10.29
CA SER A 558 -24.45 -3.53 11.25
C SER A 558 -24.71 -3.07 12.69
N THR A 559 -24.90 -4.02 13.61
CA THR A 559 -25.11 -3.72 15.04
C THR A 559 -23.94 -4.29 15.81
N TRP A 560 -23.27 -3.43 16.58
CA TRP A 560 -22.14 -3.81 17.42
C TRP A 560 -22.54 -3.85 18.89
N CYS A 561 -22.00 -4.82 19.63
CA CYS A 561 -22.15 -4.92 21.07
C CYS A 561 -20.79 -4.73 21.75
N TYR A 562 -20.62 -3.63 22.48
CA TYR A 562 -19.33 -3.29 23.10
C TYR A 562 -18.88 -4.33 24.13
N PRO A 563 -19.70 -4.78 25.11
CA PRO A 563 -19.25 -5.75 26.11
C PRO A 563 -19.02 -7.17 25.54
N CYS A 564 -19.60 -7.51 24.38
CA CYS A 564 -19.34 -8.79 23.70
C CYS A 564 -18.22 -8.71 22.65
N GLN A 565 -17.68 -7.51 22.38
CA GLN A 565 -16.74 -7.21 21.29
C GLN A 565 -17.11 -7.84 19.93
N ALA A 566 -18.40 -7.91 19.63
CA ALA A 566 -18.91 -8.63 18.48
C ALA A 566 -20.10 -7.93 17.82
N TYR A 567 -20.30 -8.21 16.53
CA TYR A 567 -21.52 -7.87 15.82
C TYR A 567 -22.67 -8.79 16.24
N VAL A 568 -23.91 -8.27 16.18
CA VAL A 568 -25.12 -8.98 16.60
C VAL A 568 -26.21 -8.90 15.53
N HIS A 569 -26.87 -10.02 15.27
CA HIS A 569 -28.03 -10.13 14.39
C HIS A 569 -29.13 -10.94 15.10
N HIS A 570 -30.18 -10.27 15.57
CA HIS A 570 -31.28 -10.90 16.29
C HIS A 570 -32.62 -10.26 15.90
N GLN A 571 -33.73 -10.97 16.05
CA GLN A 571 -35.06 -10.52 15.65
C GLN A 571 -35.46 -9.16 16.27
N THR A 572 -35.07 -8.90 17.52
CA THR A 572 -35.26 -7.61 18.23
C THR A 572 -34.63 -6.40 17.51
N LEU A 573 -33.65 -6.63 16.65
CA LEU A 573 -32.95 -5.58 15.90
C LEU A 573 -33.59 -5.31 14.53
N LEU A 574 -34.56 -6.11 14.07
CA LEU A 574 -35.14 -5.96 12.74
C LEU A 574 -35.93 -4.66 12.61
N ASP A 575 -36.78 -4.31 13.58
CA ASP A 575 -37.61 -3.11 13.50
C ASP A 575 -36.76 -1.83 13.35
N VAL A 576 -35.70 -1.71 14.16
CA VAL A 576 -34.79 -0.54 14.12
C VAL A 576 -33.93 -0.52 12.85
N LYS A 577 -33.53 -1.69 12.34
CA LYS A 577 -32.83 -1.81 11.06
C LYS A 577 -33.73 -1.50 9.87
N ASN A 578 -34.99 -1.91 9.90
CA ASN A 578 -35.99 -1.62 8.86
C ASN A 578 -36.25 -0.11 8.77
N VAL A 579 -36.43 0.57 9.91
CA VAL A 579 -36.59 2.03 9.95
C VAL A 579 -35.33 2.75 9.42
N ALA A 580 -34.13 2.32 9.81
CA ALA A 580 -32.88 2.88 9.28
C ALA A 580 -32.70 2.62 7.77
N HIS A 581 -33.07 1.43 7.27
CA HIS A 581 -33.00 1.08 5.85
C HIS A 581 -33.98 1.89 5.01
N GLN A 582 -35.24 1.98 5.45
CA GLN A 582 -36.28 2.76 4.80
C GLN A 582 -35.95 4.26 4.77
N ASN A 583 -35.31 4.79 5.82
CA ASN A 583 -34.80 6.17 5.84
C ASN A 583 -33.58 6.36 4.91
N LYS A 584 -32.67 5.38 4.84
CA LYS A 584 -31.43 5.46 4.05
C LYS A 584 -31.63 5.27 2.54
N PHE A 585 -32.47 4.32 2.14
CA PHE A 585 -32.60 3.85 0.76
C PHE A 585 -33.98 4.11 0.15
N GLY A 586 -35.01 4.41 0.96
CA GLY A 586 -36.36 4.64 0.50
C GLY A 586 -37.19 3.37 0.24
N GLU A 587 -36.65 2.19 0.54
CA GLU A 587 -37.29 0.88 0.35
C GLU A 587 -37.17 -0.03 1.58
N ASP A 588 -38.08 -1.01 1.68
CA ASP A 588 -38.08 -2.03 2.73
C ASP A 588 -36.80 -2.88 2.70
N MET A 589 -36.30 -3.30 3.87
CA MET A 589 -35.11 -4.16 3.94
C MET A 589 -35.37 -5.52 3.27
N PRO A 590 -34.50 -5.97 2.33
CA PRO A 590 -34.60 -7.29 1.73
C PRO A 590 -34.65 -8.39 2.79
N HIS A 591 -35.76 -9.13 2.83
CA HIS A 591 -35.94 -10.20 3.81
C HIS A 591 -35.05 -11.39 3.46
N SER A 592 -34.26 -11.86 4.43
CA SER A 592 -33.59 -13.15 4.32
C SER A 592 -34.62 -14.27 4.43
N HIS A 593 -34.54 -15.23 3.50
CA HIS A 593 -35.40 -16.42 3.43
C HIS A 593 -34.91 -17.55 4.32
#